data_AF-A0A926J6X2-F1
#
_entry.id   AF-A0A926J6X2-F1
#
_cell.length_a   1.000
_cell.length_b   1.000
_cell.length_c   1.000
_cell.angle_alpha   90.00
_cell.angle_beta   90.00
_cell.angle_gamma   90.00
#
_symmetry.space_group_name_H-M   'P 1'
#
loop_
_entity.id
_entity.type
_entity.pdbx_description
1 polymer ?
#
loop_
_entity_poly.entity_id
_entity_poly.type
_entity_poly.pdbx_seq_one_letter_code
_entity_poly.pdbx_strand_id
1 'polypeptide(L)'
;MPSVVHLFLTSLAILFPSVAFARCADATTPALTCQIAGKQQRVNLCLTQDSAIYSYGMADAPPELTLTAKLTDLDYRRRDGAGSTIDEVVTFRSGDHAFQIDMGFDGGDDPYLSSLAEYTRLTVTRGDTQLAALECAPPTIERAYDRIAGAMRDVGRDKDSNVQTLPEEGWQPLPPVSNIPECERVPNSNADTCWDWGSIAERHGQTADAIAFYDKACDEGFISPNCYYVGKFRLLNPQFRDYGKAADRFRLVCEDDDIGTGPYGCKYIGWMHHTGTGQMKDPQLAWYYLNRACFTHNDGQFIDAEGCHFLANMPSSHQMAQRWAIKLRNMSPLCRWRWAAPTAPKPFAAI
;
A
#
# COMPACT_ATOMS: atom_id res chain seq x y z
N MET A 1 -17.27 -23.76 -68.19
CA MET A 1 -17.95 -22.46 -67.95
C MET A 1 -17.94 -22.18 -66.45
N PRO A 2 -16.97 -21.43 -65.91
CA PRO A 2 -17.08 -20.97 -64.52
C PRO A 2 -16.77 -19.48 -64.36
N SER A 3 -17.48 -18.80 -63.45
CA SER A 3 -16.89 -17.82 -62.53
C SER A 3 -17.99 -17.32 -61.59
N VAL A 4 -18.01 -17.88 -60.39
CA VAL A 4 -18.73 -17.34 -59.24
C VAL A 4 -17.80 -16.31 -58.62
N VAL A 5 -18.20 -15.04 -58.65
CA VAL A 5 -17.47 -13.94 -58.03
C VAL A 5 -17.91 -13.84 -56.57
N HIS A 6 -17.04 -14.22 -55.64
CA HIS A 6 -17.24 -13.96 -54.22
C HIS A 6 -16.89 -12.49 -53.91
N LEU A 7 -17.92 -11.69 -53.61
CA LEU A 7 -17.76 -10.36 -53.04
C LEU A 7 -17.36 -10.52 -51.55
N PHE A 8 -16.08 -10.28 -51.23
CA PHE A 8 -15.64 -10.11 -49.86
C PHE A 8 -15.99 -8.69 -49.39
N LEU A 9 -17.04 -8.55 -48.58
CA LEU A 9 -17.25 -7.34 -47.78
C LEU A 9 -16.23 -7.34 -46.64
N THR A 10 -15.13 -6.62 -46.81
CA THR A 10 -14.24 -6.27 -45.70
C THR A 10 -14.88 -5.14 -44.90
N SER A 11 -15.54 -5.50 -43.78
CA SER A 11 -15.96 -4.54 -42.75
C SER A 11 -14.74 -3.83 -42.17
N LEU A 12 -14.52 -2.58 -42.57
CA LEU A 12 -13.50 -1.71 -42.02
C LEU A 12 -13.95 -1.29 -40.61
N ALA A 13 -13.50 -2.01 -39.58
CA ALA A 13 -13.70 -1.63 -38.19
C ALA A 13 -12.90 -0.34 -37.90
N ILE A 14 -13.60 0.79 -37.80
CA ILE A 14 -13.02 2.06 -37.36
C ILE A 14 -12.72 1.92 -35.86
N LEU A 15 -11.47 1.57 -35.55
CA LEU A 15 -10.94 1.64 -34.19
C LEU A 15 -10.78 3.12 -33.84
N PHE A 16 -11.75 3.69 -33.14
CA PHE A 16 -11.55 4.97 -32.46
C PHE A 16 -10.49 4.73 -31.38
N PRO A 17 -9.31 5.39 -31.44
CA PRO A 17 -8.36 5.31 -30.35
C PRO A 17 -9.05 5.89 -29.11
N SER A 18 -9.24 5.05 -28.10
CA SER A 18 -9.65 5.51 -26.77
C SER A 18 -8.52 6.37 -26.24
N VAL A 19 -8.67 7.69 -26.33
CA VAL A 19 -7.72 8.62 -25.73
C VAL A 19 -7.98 8.56 -24.23
N ALA A 20 -7.24 7.71 -23.53
CA ALA A 20 -7.21 7.73 -22.08
C ALA A 20 -6.59 9.07 -21.66
N PHE A 21 -7.40 9.97 -21.11
CA PHE A 21 -6.87 11.22 -20.57
C PHE A 21 -6.08 10.91 -19.30
N ALA A 22 -4.84 11.40 -19.23
CA ALA A 22 -3.98 11.18 -18.09
C ALA A 22 -4.59 11.83 -16.84
N ARG A 23 -4.51 11.13 -15.70
CA ARG A 23 -5.04 11.59 -14.39
C ARG A 23 -4.44 12.93 -13.97
N CYS A 24 -3.18 13.15 -14.35
CA CYS A 24 -2.43 14.38 -14.25
C CYS A 24 -1.65 14.55 -15.56
N ALA A 25 -1.38 15.79 -15.99
CA ALA A 25 -0.58 16.05 -17.18
C ALA A 25 0.87 15.56 -16.98
N ASP A 26 1.60 15.29 -18.08
CA ASP A 26 2.92 14.63 -18.08
C ASP A 26 4.01 15.34 -17.22
N ALA A 27 3.82 16.61 -16.87
CA ALA A 27 4.72 17.41 -16.03
C ALA A 27 4.24 17.62 -14.59
N THR A 28 3.22 16.88 -14.15
CA THR A 28 2.59 17.05 -12.84
C THR A 28 2.54 15.73 -12.07
N THR A 29 2.69 15.80 -10.75
CA THR A 29 2.64 14.63 -9.86
C THR A 29 1.28 14.55 -9.15
N PRO A 30 0.57 13.40 -9.16
CA PRO A 30 -0.74 13.28 -8.53
C PRO A 30 -0.63 13.27 -7.01
N ALA A 31 -1.25 14.21 -6.30
CA ALA A 31 -1.41 14.15 -4.84
C ALA A 31 -2.67 13.39 -4.44
N LEU A 32 -3.74 13.54 -5.20
CA LEU A 32 -5.01 12.85 -5.02
C LEU A 32 -5.69 12.67 -6.39
N THR A 33 -6.25 11.49 -6.60
CA THR A 33 -7.21 11.23 -7.68
C THR A 33 -8.37 10.40 -7.13
N CYS A 34 -9.61 10.78 -7.41
CA CYS A 34 -10.77 9.94 -7.07
C CYS A 34 -11.98 10.18 -7.97
N GLN A 35 -12.88 9.19 -8.03
CA GLN A 35 -14.16 9.28 -8.73
C GLN A 35 -15.25 9.68 -7.75
N ILE A 36 -16.16 10.56 -8.18
CA ILE A 36 -17.30 10.98 -7.35
C ILE A 36 -18.28 9.82 -7.19
N ALA A 37 -18.72 9.57 -5.96
CA ALA A 37 -19.65 8.49 -5.65
C ALA A 37 -20.94 8.60 -6.48
N GLY A 38 -21.29 7.50 -7.16
CA GLY A 38 -22.48 7.42 -8.01
C GLY A 38 -22.41 8.24 -9.31
N LYS A 39 -21.22 8.72 -9.71
CA LYS A 39 -21.02 9.57 -10.89
C LYS A 39 -19.81 9.14 -11.72
N GLN A 40 -19.72 9.57 -12.97
CA GLN A 40 -18.57 9.29 -13.87
C GLN A 40 -17.48 10.38 -13.78
N GLN A 41 -17.78 11.48 -13.10
CA GLN A 41 -16.83 12.56 -12.88
C GLN A 41 -15.72 12.14 -11.90
N ARG A 42 -14.52 12.64 -12.15
CA ARG A 42 -13.35 12.53 -11.29
C ARG A 42 -12.91 13.91 -10.82
N VAL A 43 -12.22 13.91 -9.70
CA VAL A 43 -11.39 15.02 -9.22
C VAL A 43 -9.94 14.58 -9.23
N ASN A 44 -9.05 15.50 -9.62
CA ASN A 44 -7.61 15.33 -9.44
C ASN A 44 -7.03 16.56 -8.76
N LEU A 45 -6.10 16.32 -7.84
CA LEU A 45 -5.18 17.30 -7.29
C LEU A 45 -3.77 16.91 -7.74
N CYS A 46 -3.18 17.71 -8.60
CA CYS A 46 -1.84 17.49 -9.15
C CYS A 46 -0.90 18.61 -8.70
N LEU A 47 0.39 18.32 -8.58
CA LEU A 47 1.42 19.27 -8.16
C LEU A 47 2.47 19.46 -9.27
N THR A 48 2.88 20.70 -9.48
CA THR A 48 4.12 21.06 -10.19
C THR A 48 5.21 21.39 -9.16
N GLN A 49 6.35 21.91 -9.62
CA GLN A 49 7.40 22.42 -8.73
C GLN A 49 6.98 23.59 -7.84
N ASP A 50 5.98 24.38 -8.24
CA ASP A 50 5.62 25.63 -7.54
C ASP A 50 4.11 25.90 -7.42
N SER A 51 3.28 25.00 -7.95
CA SER A 51 1.83 25.18 -8.06
C SER A 51 1.07 23.89 -7.78
N ALA A 52 -0.14 24.03 -7.26
CA ALA A 52 -1.13 22.96 -7.22
C ALA A 52 -2.21 23.21 -8.29
N ILE A 53 -2.73 22.12 -8.84
CA ILE A 53 -3.73 22.13 -9.91
C ILE A 53 -4.90 21.24 -9.48
N TYR A 54 -6.07 21.85 -9.35
CA TYR A 54 -7.34 21.16 -9.16
C TYR A 54 -8.00 20.97 -10.51
N SER A 55 -8.50 19.77 -10.80
CA SER A 55 -9.34 19.51 -11.96
C SER A 55 -10.56 18.68 -11.62
N TYR A 56 -11.69 18.98 -12.27
CA TYR A 56 -12.95 18.26 -12.15
C TYR A 56 -13.56 18.05 -13.53
N GLY A 57 -14.00 16.84 -13.84
CA GLY A 57 -14.63 16.52 -15.12
C GLY A 57 -14.79 15.01 -15.33
N MET A 58 -15.24 14.60 -16.51
CA MET A 58 -15.36 13.17 -16.85
C MET A 58 -13.99 12.48 -16.91
N ALA A 59 -13.95 11.20 -16.52
CA ALA A 59 -12.70 10.42 -16.50
C ALA A 59 -11.97 10.36 -17.86
N ASP A 60 -12.74 10.26 -18.96
CA ASP A 60 -12.23 10.07 -20.32
C ASP A 60 -12.44 11.31 -21.20
N ALA A 61 -12.51 12.51 -20.60
CA ALA A 61 -12.67 13.76 -21.32
C ALA A 61 -11.79 14.87 -20.72
N PRO A 62 -11.57 15.98 -21.44
CA PRO A 62 -10.95 17.17 -20.86
C PRO A 62 -11.70 17.64 -19.62
N PRO A 63 -11.01 18.12 -18.57
CA PRO A 63 -11.67 18.63 -17.37
C PRO A 63 -12.62 19.78 -17.67
N GLU A 64 -13.80 19.76 -17.08
CA GLU A 64 -14.81 20.81 -17.17
C GLU A 64 -14.40 22.06 -16.37
N LEU A 65 -13.61 21.85 -15.31
CA LEU A 65 -13.06 22.89 -14.47
C LEU A 65 -11.60 22.57 -14.18
N THR A 66 -10.73 23.57 -14.34
CA THR A 66 -9.34 23.54 -13.90
C THR A 66 -9.02 24.81 -13.14
N LEU A 67 -8.45 24.68 -11.96
CA LEU A 67 -7.98 25.78 -11.13
C LEU A 67 -6.51 25.57 -10.82
N THR A 68 -5.74 26.65 -10.75
CA THR A 68 -4.32 26.61 -10.44
C THR A 68 -4.02 27.65 -9.38
N ALA A 69 -3.23 27.27 -8.39
CA ALA A 69 -2.78 28.15 -7.32
C ALA A 69 -1.29 27.93 -7.07
N LYS A 70 -0.55 29.00 -6.79
CA LYS A 70 0.84 28.88 -6.31
C LYS A 70 0.84 28.23 -4.93
N LEU A 71 1.82 27.36 -4.67
CA LEU A 71 1.94 26.68 -3.37
C LEU A 71 2.13 27.68 -2.21
N THR A 72 2.77 28.82 -2.48
CA THR A 72 2.92 29.93 -1.53
C THR A 72 1.59 30.56 -1.10
N ASP A 73 0.59 30.54 -1.98
CA ASP A 73 -0.69 31.24 -1.80
C ASP A 73 -1.86 30.27 -1.57
N LEU A 74 -1.65 28.98 -1.81
CA LEU A 74 -2.65 27.94 -1.68
C LEU A 74 -3.07 27.81 -0.22
N ASP A 75 -4.39 27.84 0.02
CA ASP A 75 -4.90 27.61 1.36
C ASP A 75 -4.83 26.12 1.67
N TYR A 76 -3.81 25.75 2.44
CA TYR A 76 -3.50 24.39 2.86
C TYR A 76 -3.47 24.32 4.37
N ARG A 77 -4.20 23.38 4.96
CA ARG A 77 -4.30 23.21 6.40
C ARG A 77 -4.15 21.75 6.76
N ARG A 78 -3.52 21.47 7.89
CA ARG A 78 -3.58 20.15 8.52
C ARG A 78 -4.50 20.20 9.74
N ARG A 79 -5.20 19.11 10.04
CA ARG A 79 -6.13 19.08 11.18
C ARG A 79 -6.16 17.72 11.86
N ASP A 80 -5.28 17.55 12.84
CA ASP A 80 -5.35 16.38 13.72
C ASP A 80 -6.57 16.52 14.66
N GLY A 81 -7.49 15.55 14.66
CA GLY A 81 -8.68 15.56 15.50
C GLY A 81 -9.22 14.15 15.77
N ALA A 82 -9.85 13.95 16.93
CA ALA A 82 -10.46 12.67 17.33
C ALA A 82 -11.71 12.35 16.50
N GLY A 83 -11.97 11.06 16.23
CA GLY A 83 -13.03 10.58 15.35
C GLY A 83 -12.62 10.51 13.88
N SER A 84 -13.19 11.39 13.07
CA SER A 84 -12.76 11.62 11.69
C SER A 84 -11.45 12.41 11.71
N THR A 85 -10.34 11.78 11.34
CA THR A 85 -9.03 12.44 11.25
C THR A 85 -8.92 13.12 9.88
N ILE A 86 -9.21 14.43 9.82
CA ILE A 86 -8.95 15.25 8.62
C ILE A 86 -7.45 15.56 8.56
N ASP A 87 -6.68 14.71 7.90
CA ASP A 87 -5.24 14.91 7.78
C ASP A 87 -4.89 16.20 6.99
N GLU A 88 -5.54 16.42 5.85
CA GLU A 88 -5.22 17.53 4.95
C GLU A 88 -6.45 18.20 4.35
N VAL A 89 -6.44 19.53 4.33
CA VAL A 89 -7.45 20.38 3.66
C VAL A 89 -6.77 21.28 2.65
N VAL A 90 -7.26 21.29 1.42
CA VAL A 90 -6.78 22.17 0.35
C VAL A 90 -7.95 22.98 -0.20
N THR A 91 -7.80 24.30 -0.29
CA THR A 91 -8.84 25.18 -0.84
C THR A 91 -8.32 26.03 -1.99
N PHE A 92 -8.91 25.84 -3.16
CA PHE A 92 -8.71 26.71 -4.33
C PHE A 92 -9.76 27.82 -4.33
N ARG A 93 -9.36 29.04 -4.69
CA ARG A 93 -10.27 30.18 -4.81
C ARG A 93 -10.35 30.68 -6.25
N SER A 94 -11.55 31.05 -6.68
CA SER A 94 -11.80 31.69 -7.98
C SER A 94 -12.96 32.67 -7.84
N GLY A 95 -12.67 33.97 -7.88
CA GLY A 95 -13.67 35.00 -7.60
C GLY A 95 -14.24 34.87 -6.18
N ASP A 96 -15.57 34.79 -6.06
CA ASP A 96 -16.29 34.59 -4.80
C ASP A 96 -16.47 33.11 -4.43
N HIS A 97 -15.94 32.18 -5.23
CA HIS A 97 -16.01 30.75 -5.00
C HIS A 97 -14.79 30.19 -4.28
N ALA A 98 -15.04 29.22 -3.40
CA ALA A 98 -14.01 28.35 -2.84
C ALA A 98 -14.32 26.88 -3.16
N PHE A 99 -13.28 26.14 -3.54
CA PHE A 99 -13.32 24.72 -3.90
C PHE A 99 -12.39 24.00 -2.92
N GLN A 100 -12.99 23.45 -1.87
CA GLN A 100 -12.29 22.79 -0.78
C GLN A 100 -12.29 21.27 -1.00
N ILE A 101 -11.13 20.65 -0.78
CA ILE A 101 -10.95 19.21 -0.71
C ILE A 101 -10.53 18.87 0.72
N ASP A 102 -11.34 18.07 1.41
CA ASP A 102 -11.00 17.47 2.70
C ASP A 102 -10.56 16.03 2.47
N MET A 103 -9.39 15.67 2.98
CA MET A 103 -8.83 14.33 2.90
C MET A 103 -8.55 13.80 4.30
N GLY A 104 -8.93 12.55 4.56
CA GLY A 104 -8.78 11.99 5.89
C GLY A 104 -9.25 10.56 6.00
N PHE A 105 -9.43 10.15 7.25
CA PHE A 105 -9.90 8.83 7.62
C PHE A 105 -11.08 8.92 8.58
N ASP A 106 -12.08 8.09 8.36
CA ASP A 106 -13.13 7.80 9.33
C ASP A 106 -12.76 6.55 10.15
N GLY A 107 -13.31 6.44 11.36
CA GLY A 107 -13.09 5.26 12.22
C GLY A 107 -11.82 5.32 13.08
N GLY A 108 -11.15 6.48 13.18
CA GLY A 108 -9.90 6.61 13.94
C GLY A 108 -10.01 6.37 15.46
N ASP A 109 -11.23 6.37 16.01
CA ASP A 109 -11.49 6.07 17.43
C ASP A 109 -11.60 4.56 17.71
N ASP A 110 -11.68 3.72 16.68
CA ASP A 110 -11.79 2.27 16.82
C ASP A 110 -10.39 1.63 16.87
N PRO A 111 -10.12 0.72 17.82
CA PRO A 111 -8.78 0.15 18.02
C PRO A 111 -8.32 -0.78 16.90
N TYR A 112 -9.21 -1.20 16.00
CA TYR A 112 -8.90 -2.10 14.90
C TYR A 112 -8.61 -1.32 13.62
N LEU A 113 -7.40 -1.41 13.08
CA LEU A 113 -7.02 -0.73 11.81
C LEU A 113 -7.95 -1.06 10.62
N SER A 114 -8.68 -2.18 10.65
CA SER A 114 -9.68 -2.54 9.64
C SER A 114 -10.91 -1.64 9.63
N SER A 115 -11.14 -0.86 10.68
CA SER A 115 -12.24 0.11 10.78
C SER A 115 -11.88 1.45 10.11
N LEU A 116 -10.60 1.67 9.84
CA LEU A 116 -10.10 2.91 9.27
C LEU A 116 -10.48 2.98 7.78
N ALA A 117 -11.32 3.94 7.42
CA ALA A 117 -11.81 4.12 6.07
C ALA A 117 -11.35 5.47 5.52
N GLU A 118 -10.59 5.44 4.43
CA GLU A 118 -10.24 6.67 3.69
C GLU A 118 -11.51 7.35 3.15
N TYR A 119 -11.56 8.67 3.29
CA TYR A 119 -12.57 9.48 2.62
C TYR A 119 -11.94 10.70 1.94
N THR A 120 -12.68 11.23 0.97
CA THR A 120 -12.39 12.52 0.35
C THR A 120 -13.71 13.23 0.09
N ARG A 121 -13.83 14.45 0.62
CA ARG A 121 -15.02 15.30 0.47
C ARG A 121 -14.65 16.57 -0.29
N LEU A 122 -15.49 16.93 -1.26
CA LEU A 122 -15.39 18.17 -2.00
C LEU A 122 -16.51 19.09 -1.58
N THR A 123 -16.16 20.31 -1.17
CA THR A 123 -17.13 21.34 -0.82
C THR A 123 -16.91 22.55 -1.72
N VAL A 124 -17.98 23.00 -2.39
CA VAL A 124 -17.95 24.23 -3.19
C VAL A 124 -18.80 25.27 -2.47
N THR A 125 -18.23 26.41 -2.15
CA THR A 125 -18.95 27.54 -1.54
C THR A 125 -18.88 28.78 -2.43
N ARG A 126 -19.84 29.67 -2.25
CA ARG A 126 -19.83 31.05 -2.75
C ARG A 126 -20.11 31.98 -1.57
N GLY A 127 -19.12 32.77 -1.17
CA GLY A 127 -19.16 33.44 0.13
C GLY A 127 -19.42 32.43 1.25
N ASP A 128 -20.44 32.67 2.07
CA ASP A 128 -20.83 31.80 3.18
C ASP A 128 -21.82 30.68 2.78
N THR A 129 -22.25 30.64 1.51
CA THR A 129 -23.26 29.67 1.05
C THR A 129 -22.60 28.46 0.41
N GLN A 130 -22.88 27.26 0.94
CA GLN A 130 -22.47 26.01 0.30
C GLN A 130 -23.33 25.72 -0.94
N LEU A 131 -22.68 25.63 -2.09
CA LEU A 131 -23.33 25.31 -3.37
C LEU A 131 -23.36 23.81 -3.64
N ALA A 132 -22.34 23.08 -3.21
CA ALA A 132 -22.25 21.63 -3.38
C ALA A 132 -21.42 20.97 -2.27
N ALA A 133 -21.78 19.75 -1.93
CA ALA A 133 -20.94 18.81 -1.17
C ALA A 133 -21.00 17.46 -1.90
N LEU A 134 -19.84 16.94 -2.28
CA LEU A 134 -19.68 15.69 -2.99
C LEU A 134 -18.68 14.82 -2.23
N GLU A 135 -18.83 13.50 -2.33
CA GLU A 135 -17.90 12.55 -1.74
C GLU A 135 -17.34 11.64 -2.82
N CYS A 136 -16.07 11.28 -2.69
CA CYS A 136 -15.46 10.29 -3.56
C CYS A 136 -15.87 8.87 -3.17
N ALA A 137 -15.97 7.99 -4.17
CA ALA A 137 -16.15 6.57 -3.92
C ALA A 137 -14.88 6.00 -3.27
N PRO A 138 -14.94 5.46 -2.04
CA PRO A 138 -13.76 4.99 -1.30
C PRO A 138 -12.81 4.08 -2.09
N PRO A 139 -13.26 3.06 -2.85
CA PRO A 139 -12.34 2.17 -3.58
C PRO A 139 -11.63 2.85 -4.75
N THR A 140 -11.97 4.11 -5.07
CA THR A 140 -11.37 4.88 -6.16
C THR A 140 -10.41 5.96 -5.67
N ILE A 141 -10.28 6.12 -4.34
CA ILE A 141 -9.38 7.10 -3.75
C ILE A 141 -7.95 6.60 -3.92
N GLU A 142 -7.16 7.37 -4.65
CA GLU A 142 -5.72 7.19 -4.81
C GLU A 142 -5.04 8.44 -4.24
N ARG A 143 -4.39 8.32 -3.08
CA ARG A 143 -3.69 9.43 -2.39
C ARG A 143 -2.20 9.17 -2.23
N ALA A 144 -1.42 10.25 -2.30
CA ALA A 144 -0.03 10.29 -1.89
C ALA A 144 0.09 11.14 -0.63
N TYR A 145 0.17 10.48 0.52
CA TYR A 145 0.31 11.09 1.85
C TYR A 145 1.55 11.99 1.96
N ASP A 146 1.42 13.09 2.71
CA ASP A 146 2.46 14.11 2.94
C ASP A 146 3.05 14.76 1.68
N ARG A 147 2.58 14.39 0.49
CA ARG A 147 3.09 14.94 -0.78
C ARG A 147 2.81 16.44 -0.88
N ILE A 148 1.65 16.90 -0.40
CA ILE A 148 1.30 18.32 -0.40
C ILE A 148 2.16 19.07 0.62
N ALA A 149 2.25 18.57 1.86
CA ALA A 149 3.14 19.14 2.90
C ALA A 149 4.60 19.22 2.45
N GLY A 150 5.10 18.20 1.73
CA GLY A 150 6.44 18.18 1.15
C GLY A 150 6.61 19.27 0.10
N ALA A 151 5.72 19.35 -0.88
CA ALA A 151 5.77 20.37 -1.92
C ALA A 151 5.69 21.80 -1.36
N MET A 152 4.95 22.02 -0.28
CA MET A 152 4.94 23.31 0.44
C MET A 152 6.33 23.66 0.98
N ARG A 153 7.03 22.70 1.59
CA ARG A 153 8.37 22.93 2.12
C ARG A 153 9.41 23.15 1.04
N ASP A 154 9.28 22.48 -0.10
CA ASP A 154 10.17 22.67 -1.25
C ASP A 154 10.15 24.13 -1.77
N VAL A 155 9.01 24.82 -1.62
CA VAL A 155 8.89 26.25 -1.95
C VAL A 155 9.19 27.18 -0.76
N GLY A 156 9.76 26.65 0.33
CA GLY A 156 10.15 27.41 1.52
C GLY A 156 9.01 27.72 2.48
N ARG A 157 7.87 27.04 2.39
CA ARG A 157 6.73 27.19 3.30
C ARG A 157 6.75 26.10 4.37
N ASP A 158 7.20 26.45 5.56
CA ASP A 158 7.34 25.56 6.73
C ASP A 158 6.07 25.44 7.58
N LYS A 159 5.04 26.25 7.28
CA LYS A 159 3.78 26.29 8.03
C LYS A 159 2.55 26.21 7.13
N ASP A 160 1.49 25.59 7.64
CA ASP A 160 0.18 25.60 7.02
C ASP A 160 -0.50 26.98 7.12
N SER A 161 -1.69 27.15 6.54
CA SER A 161 -2.44 28.41 6.56
C SER A 161 -2.94 28.80 7.96
N ASN A 162 -2.95 27.86 8.92
CA ASN A 162 -3.27 28.10 10.32
C ASN A 162 -2.02 28.35 11.17
N VAL A 163 -0.84 28.51 10.53
CA VAL A 163 0.44 28.76 11.19
C VAL A 163 0.96 27.54 11.98
N GLN A 164 0.41 26.35 11.74
CA GLN A 164 0.93 25.09 12.28
C GLN A 164 2.16 24.65 11.47
N THR A 165 3.25 24.31 12.18
CA THR A 165 4.48 23.80 11.54
C THR A 165 4.18 22.49 10.82
N LEU A 166 4.62 22.40 9.56
CA LEU A 166 4.54 21.18 8.76
C LEU A 166 5.57 20.17 9.29
N PRO A 167 5.23 18.87 9.40
CA PRO A 167 6.16 17.86 9.89
C PRO A 167 7.41 17.83 9.02
N GLU A 168 8.58 17.74 9.65
CA GLU A 168 9.87 17.69 8.94
C GLU A 168 10.09 16.37 8.18
N GLU A 169 9.34 15.30 8.49
CA GLU A 169 9.52 13.93 7.96
C GLU A 169 9.23 13.72 6.46
N GLY A 170 9.03 14.79 5.70
CA GLY A 170 8.81 14.70 4.24
C GLY A 170 9.88 15.42 3.44
N TRP A 171 10.19 14.86 2.28
CA TRP A 171 11.24 15.27 1.37
C TRP A 171 12.67 15.14 1.91
N GLN A 172 13.09 13.89 2.09
CA GLN A 172 14.45 13.54 1.67
C GLN A 172 14.39 13.25 0.16
N PRO A 173 15.23 13.91 -0.67
CA PRO A 173 15.30 13.61 -2.09
C PRO A 173 15.60 12.12 -2.27
N LEU A 174 14.74 11.41 -2.98
CA LEU A 174 14.95 10.00 -3.27
C LEU A 174 16.13 9.86 -4.24
N PRO A 175 17.10 8.97 -3.96
CA PRO A 175 18.11 8.67 -4.96
C PRO A 175 17.44 8.04 -6.19
N PRO A 176 17.97 8.29 -7.40
CA PRO A 176 17.41 7.68 -8.60
C PRO A 176 17.50 6.16 -8.50
N VAL A 177 16.41 5.46 -8.81
CA VAL A 177 16.34 3.98 -8.77
C VAL A 177 17.37 3.29 -9.67
N SER A 178 17.91 3.98 -10.67
CA SER A 178 19.01 3.49 -11.50
C SER A 178 20.36 3.45 -10.80
N ASN A 179 20.50 4.15 -9.67
CA ASN A 179 21.73 4.26 -8.90
C ASN A 179 21.41 4.44 -7.40
N ILE A 180 20.72 3.46 -6.83
CA ILE A 180 20.45 3.39 -5.38
C ILE A 180 21.79 3.10 -4.68
N PRO A 181 22.20 3.93 -3.70
CA PRO A 181 23.36 3.63 -2.85
C PRO A 181 23.21 2.29 -2.10
N GLU A 182 24.30 1.82 -1.49
CA GLU A 182 24.24 0.66 -0.59
C GLU A 182 23.32 0.96 0.60
N CYS A 183 22.54 -0.03 1.01
CA CYS A 183 21.62 0.12 2.13
C CYS A 183 22.42 0.04 3.44
N GLU A 184 22.31 1.07 4.27
CA GLU A 184 23.07 1.17 5.52
C GLU A 184 22.12 1.00 6.71
N ARG A 185 22.55 0.26 7.73
CA ARG A 185 21.76 0.11 8.97
C ARG A 185 21.60 1.45 9.66
N VAL A 186 20.37 1.81 10.01
CA VAL A 186 20.09 2.98 10.84
C VAL A 186 20.47 2.67 12.30
N PRO A 187 21.29 3.50 12.97
CA PRO A 187 21.71 3.25 14.34
C PRO A 187 20.52 3.08 15.31
N ASN A 188 20.60 2.07 16.18
CA ASN A 188 19.56 1.74 17.17
C ASN A 188 18.16 1.45 16.58
N SER A 189 18.08 1.07 15.31
CA SER A 189 16.84 0.68 14.62
C SER A 189 17.01 -0.68 13.93
N ASN A 190 15.89 -1.37 13.69
CA ASN A 190 15.83 -2.50 12.77
C ASN A 190 15.64 -2.05 11.30
N ALA A 191 15.66 -0.74 11.04
CA ALA A 191 15.57 -0.15 9.72
C ALA A 191 16.95 0.07 9.06
N ASP A 192 16.91 0.33 7.76
CA ASP A 192 18.04 0.71 6.92
C ASP A 192 17.68 1.91 6.01
N THR A 193 18.68 2.53 5.39
CA THR A 193 18.50 3.71 4.54
C THR A 193 17.59 3.45 3.34
N CYS A 194 17.59 2.23 2.78
CA CYS A 194 16.70 1.87 1.69
C CYS A 194 15.27 1.64 2.19
N TRP A 195 15.06 1.13 3.42
CA TRP A 195 13.74 1.13 4.03
C TRP A 195 13.17 2.56 4.17
N ASP A 196 13.99 3.52 4.63
CA ASP A 196 13.58 4.92 4.75
C ASP A 196 13.17 5.49 3.38
N TRP A 197 13.99 5.30 2.34
CA TRP A 197 13.64 5.74 0.98
C TRP A 197 12.41 5.02 0.42
N GLY A 198 12.26 3.72 0.69
CA GLY A 198 11.09 2.95 0.30
C GLY A 198 9.82 3.49 0.96
N SER A 199 9.90 3.82 2.25
CA SER A 199 8.79 4.39 3.03
C SER A 199 8.40 5.77 2.53
N ILE A 200 9.39 6.62 2.23
CA ILE A 200 9.18 7.95 1.64
C ILE A 200 8.54 7.82 0.25
N ALA A 201 9.03 6.93 -0.60
CA ALA A 201 8.45 6.67 -1.92
C ALA A 201 7.00 6.14 -1.82
N GLU A 202 6.71 5.26 -0.87
CA GLU A 202 5.36 4.75 -0.59
C GLU A 202 4.41 5.87 -0.16
N ARG A 203 4.82 6.75 0.78
CA ARG A 203 4.05 7.93 1.18
C ARG A 203 3.77 8.84 -0.02
N HIS A 204 4.76 9.05 -0.87
CA HIS A 204 4.59 9.77 -2.12
C HIS A 204 3.84 8.97 -3.19
N GLY A 205 3.29 7.78 -2.96
CA GLY A 205 2.59 7.01 -3.99
C GLY A 205 3.46 6.63 -5.20
N GLN A 206 4.79 6.70 -5.08
CA GLN A 206 5.77 6.25 -6.06
C GLN A 206 5.99 4.74 -5.87
N THR A 207 4.94 3.96 -6.09
CA THR A 207 4.93 2.53 -5.77
C THR A 207 6.06 1.75 -6.45
N ALA A 208 6.42 2.09 -7.69
CA ALA A 208 7.52 1.45 -8.41
C ALA A 208 8.87 1.67 -7.70
N ASP A 209 9.12 2.91 -7.25
CA ASP A 209 10.35 3.29 -6.57
C ASP A 209 10.40 2.68 -5.17
N ALA A 210 9.28 2.71 -4.44
CA ALA A 210 9.14 2.05 -3.15
C ALA A 210 9.51 0.56 -3.24
N ILE A 211 8.96 -0.15 -4.23
CA ILE A 211 9.31 -1.54 -4.49
C ILE A 211 10.81 -1.68 -4.80
N ALA A 212 11.40 -0.80 -5.60
CA ALA A 212 12.82 -0.87 -5.93
C ALA A 212 13.72 -0.71 -4.70
N PHE A 213 13.44 0.25 -3.82
CA PHE A 213 14.21 0.45 -2.59
C PHE A 213 14.08 -0.73 -1.62
N TYR A 214 12.86 -1.19 -1.35
CA TYR A 214 12.65 -2.34 -0.47
C TYR A 214 13.25 -3.63 -1.07
N ASP A 215 13.19 -3.83 -2.39
CA ASP A 215 13.75 -5.01 -3.05
C ASP A 215 15.27 -5.00 -3.00
N LYS A 216 15.89 -3.83 -3.19
CA LYS A 216 17.33 -3.62 -3.02
C LYS A 216 17.79 -3.96 -1.60
N ALA A 217 17.10 -3.43 -0.58
CA ALA A 217 17.41 -3.71 0.82
C ALA A 217 17.27 -5.20 1.16
N CYS A 218 16.19 -5.82 0.70
CA CYS A 218 15.93 -7.26 0.86
C CYS A 218 17.03 -8.12 0.22
N ASP A 219 17.46 -7.79 -1.00
CA ASP A 219 18.51 -8.51 -1.71
C ASP A 219 19.91 -8.32 -1.08
N GLU A 220 20.11 -7.24 -0.32
CA GLU A 220 21.30 -6.99 0.49
C GLU A 220 21.26 -7.66 1.89
N GLY A 221 20.16 -8.35 2.21
CA GLY A 221 20.03 -9.11 3.45
C GLY A 221 19.35 -8.35 4.58
N PHE A 222 18.81 -7.16 4.35
CA PHE A 222 17.91 -6.49 5.30
C PHE A 222 16.51 -7.09 5.16
N ILE A 223 16.33 -8.30 5.69
CA ILE A 223 15.12 -9.12 5.47
C ILE A 223 13.87 -8.45 6.04
N SER A 224 13.87 -8.17 7.34
CA SER A 224 12.81 -7.42 8.01
C SER A 224 13.17 -5.92 8.08
N PRO A 225 12.25 -5.00 7.71
CA PRO A 225 10.90 -5.24 7.18
C PRO A 225 10.83 -5.30 5.64
N ASN A 226 11.95 -5.15 4.92
CA ASN A 226 11.94 -4.88 3.48
C ASN A 226 11.36 -6.00 2.62
N CYS A 227 11.78 -7.26 2.82
CA CYS A 227 11.23 -8.39 2.08
C CYS A 227 9.72 -8.53 2.33
N TYR A 228 9.26 -8.19 3.55
CA TYR A 228 7.83 -8.18 3.87
C TYR A 228 7.06 -7.16 3.02
N TYR A 229 7.55 -5.92 2.92
CA TYR A 229 6.91 -4.90 2.10
C TYR A 229 6.90 -5.27 0.61
N VAL A 230 8.01 -5.77 0.05
CA VAL A 230 8.03 -6.28 -1.34
C VAL A 230 6.99 -7.37 -1.52
N GLY A 231 6.94 -8.36 -0.62
CA GLY A 231 5.95 -9.43 -0.65
C GLY A 231 4.52 -8.88 -0.69
N LYS A 232 4.20 -7.91 0.18
CA LYS A 232 2.89 -7.25 0.25
C LYS A 232 2.53 -6.57 -1.07
N PHE A 233 3.44 -5.77 -1.65
CA PHE A 233 3.21 -5.12 -2.94
C PHE A 233 2.96 -6.14 -4.05
N ARG A 234 3.82 -7.16 -4.15
CA ARG A 234 3.72 -8.20 -5.19
C ARG A 234 2.51 -9.11 -5.02
N LEU A 235 1.92 -9.19 -3.82
CA LEU A 235 0.68 -9.92 -3.57
C LEU A 235 -0.57 -9.08 -3.90
N LEU A 236 -0.66 -7.88 -3.32
CA LEU A 236 -1.90 -7.13 -3.23
C LEU A 236 -2.07 -6.12 -4.37
N ASN A 237 -0.99 -5.46 -4.79
CA ASN A 237 -1.08 -4.38 -5.78
C ASN A 237 -1.29 -4.95 -7.20
N PRO A 238 -2.43 -4.69 -7.87
CA PRO A 238 -2.72 -5.28 -9.18
C PRO A 238 -1.71 -4.92 -10.28
N GLN A 239 -1.13 -3.72 -10.24
CA GLN A 239 -0.18 -3.24 -11.25
C GLN A 239 1.18 -3.92 -11.14
N PHE A 240 1.64 -4.19 -9.91
CA PHE A 240 2.97 -4.77 -9.65
C PHE A 240 2.91 -6.23 -9.21
N ARG A 241 1.73 -6.85 -9.32
CA ARG A 241 1.47 -8.19 -8.83
C ARG A 241 2.41 -9.22 -9.46
N ASP A 242 3.05 -9.99 -8.60
CA ASP A 242 3.86 -11.16 -8.95
C ASP A 242 3.78 -12.14 -7.78
N TYR A 243 2.91 -13.15 -7.91
CA TYR A 243 2.71 -14.09 -6.82
C TYR A 243 3.94 -14.95 -6.53
N GLY A 244 4.78 -15.22 -7.53
CA GLY A 244 6.02 -15.98 -7.34
C GLY A 244 7.00 -15.19 -6.49
N LYS A 245 7.27 -13.95 -6.89
CA LYS A 245 8.13 -13.04 -6.12
C LYS A 245 7.55 -12.75 -4.73
N ALA A 246 6.23 -12.63 -4.60
CA ALA A 246 5.59 -12.49 -3.30
C ALA A 246 5.89 -13.67 -2.38
N ALA A 247 5.71 -14.90 -2.88
CA ALA A 247 5.98 -16.11 -2.12
C ALA A 247 7.46 -16.22 -1.71
N ASP A 248 8.39 -15.92 -2.62
CA ASP A 248 9.82 -15.94 -2.32
C ASP A 248 10.19 -14.98 -1.19
N ARG A 249 9.66 -13.76 -1.24
CA ARG A 249 9.93 -12.72 -0.24
C ARG A 249 9.29 -13.06 1.11
N PHE A 250 8.05 -13.54 1.14
CA PHE A 250 7.41 -13.99 2.38
C PHE A 250 8.07 -15.22 3.00
N ARG A 251 8.62 -16.13 2.18
CA ARG A 251 9.39 -17.27 2.66
C ARG A 251 10.63 -16.80 3.43
N LEU A 252 11.39 -15.85 2.88
CA LEU A 252 12.55 -15.26 3.56
C LEU A 252 12.15 -14.64 4.91
N VAL A 253 11.08 -13.85 4.94
CA VAL A 253 10.58 -13.24 6.19
C VAL A 253 10.16 -14.32 7.20
N CYS A 254 9.50 -15.39 6.77
CA CYS A 254 9.08 -16.49 7.67
C CYS A 254 10.26 -17.31 8.23
N GLU A 255 11.38 -17.32 7.51
CA GLU A 255 12.63 -17.99 7.89
C GLU A 255 13.52 -17.12 8.77
N ASP A 256 13.28 -15.80 8.79
CA ASP A 256 13.95 -14.81 9.64
C ASP A 256 13.53 -14.93 11.11
N ASP A 257 14.42 -14.57 12.04
CA ASP A 257 14.19 -14.65 13.49
C ASP A 257 13.50 -13.42 14.08
N ASP A 258 13.18 -12.41 13.26
CA ASP A 258 12.46 -11.20 13.66
C ASP A 258 11.09 -11.55 14.27
N ILE A 259 10.95 -11.22 15.56
CA ILE A 259 9.74 -11.47 16.36
C ILE A 259 8.57 -10.60 15.90
N GLY A 260 8.84 -9.52 15.15
CA GLY A 260 7.84 -8.61 14.62
C GLY A 260 7.24 -9.11 13.31
N THR A 261 7.97 -9.00 12.20
CA THR A 261 7.48 -9.29 10.85
C THR A 261 7.46 -10.78 10.48
N GLY A 262 8.31 -11.60 11.10
CA GLY A 262 8.44 -13.04 10.80
C GLY A 262 7.11 -13.81 10.79
N PRO A 263 6.30 -13.70 11.86
CA PRO A 263 4.97 -14.32 11.92
C PRO A 263 4.04 -13.90 10.77
N TYR A 264 4.09 -12.63 10.35
CA TYR A 264 3.29 -12.14 9.22
C TYR A 264 3.77 -12.70 7.88
N GLY A 265 5.08 -12.87 7.70
CA GLY A 265 5.64 -13.58 6.54
C GLY A 265 5.10 -14.99 6.45
N CYS A 266 5.12 -15.74 7.56
CA CYS A 266 4.55 -17.09 7.64
C CYS A 266 3.04 -17.10 7.35
N LYS A 267 2.29 -16.11 7.86
CA LYS A 267 0.85 -15.98 7.56
C LYS A 267 0.61 -15.88 6.06
N TYR A 268 1.27 -14.95 5.37
CA TYR A 268 0.99 -14.70 3.95
C TYR A 268 1.30 -15.89 3.06
N ILE A 269 2.48 -16.51 3.21
CA ILE A 269 2.82 -17.70 2.43
C ILE A 269 1.92 -18.90 2.78
N GLY A 270 1.56 -19.06 4.06
CA GLY A 270 0.61 -20.07 4.51
C GLY A 270 -0.80 -19.87 3.93
N TRP A 271 -1.27 -18.63 3.89
CA TRP A 271 -2.53 -18.25 3.27
C TRP A 271 -2.52 -18.50 1.76
N MET A 272 -1.45 -18.19 1.06
CA MET A 272 -1.31 -18.46 -0.38
C MET A 272 -1.42 -19.97 -0.67
N HIS A 273 -0.75 -20.79 0.14
CA HIS A 273 -0.88 -22.25 0.04
C HIS A 273 -2.27 -22.75 0.45
N HIS A 274 -2.93 -22.08 1.40
CA HIS A 274 -4.27 -22.44 1.85
C HIS A 274 -5.34 -22.12 0.81
N THR A 275 -5.31 -20.95 0.17
CA THR A 275 -6.33 -20.53 -0.80
C THR A 275 -6.02 -21.01 -2.22
N GLY A 276 -4.74 -21.27 -2.53
CA GLY A 276 -4.28 -21.52 -3.88
C GLY A 276 -3.97 -20.23 -4.66
N THR A 277 -3.86 -19.09 -3.97
CA THR A 277 -3.39 -17.83 -4.58
C THR A 277 -2.07 -18.06 -5.31
N GLY A 278 -1.95 -17.53 -6.53
CA GLY A 278 -0.76 -17.75 -7.36
C GLY A 278 -0.55 -19.19 -7.81
N GLN A 279 -1.61 -20.02 -7.83
CA GLN A 279 -1.55 -21.44 -8.18
C GLN A 279 -0.72 -22.29 -7.19
N MET A 280 -0.53 -21.82 -5.96
CA MET A 280 0.31 -22.47 -4.95
C MET A 280 -0.43 -23.37 -3.97
N LYS A 281 -1.59 -23.94 -4.33
CA LYS A 281 -2.39 -24.73 -3.39
C LYS A 281 -1.60 -25.95 -2.88
N ASP A 282 -1.24 -25.95 -1.60
CA ASP A 282 -0.60 -27.08 -0.93
C ASP A 282 -1.05 -27.12 0.55
N PRO A 283 -1.94 -28.05 0.93
CA PRO A 283 -2.42 -28.14 2.30
C PRO A 283 -1.34 -28.43 3.36
N GLN A 284 -0.25 -29.11 2.99
CA GLN A 284 0.83 -29.43 3.94
C GLN A 284 1.69 -28.20 4.22
N LEU A 285 2.06 -27.47 3.17
CA LEU A 285 2.80 -26.21 3.31
C LEU A 285 1.93 -25.13 3.98
N ALA A 286 0.65 -25.07 3.64
CA ALA A 286 -0.29 -24.17 4.32
C ALA A 286 -0.32 -24.41 5.83
N TRP A 287 -0.47 -25.67 6.26
CA TRP A 287 -0.43 -26.00 7.68
C TRP A 287 0.92 -25.67 8.32
N TYR A 288 2.02 -26.00 7.65
CA TYR A 288 3.37 -25.74 8.15
C TYR A 288 3.59 -24.24 8.44
N TYR A 289 3.27 -23.38 7.48
CA TYR A 289 3.47 -21.95 7.61
C TYR A 289 2.43 -21.29 8.54
N LEU A 290 1.15 -21.64 8.44
CA LEU A 290 0.12 -21.08 9.33
C LEU A 290 0.32 -21.51 10.79
N ASN A 291 0.83 -22.72 11.03
CA ASN A 291 1.21 -23.16 12.36
C ASN A 291 2.37 -22.33 12.93
N ARG A 292 3.36 -21.97 12.11
CA ARG A 292 4.47 -21.08 12.51
C ARG A 292 4.04 -19.63 12.73
N ALA A 293 3.02 -19.16 12.01
CA ALA A 293 2.42 -17.84 12.24
C ALA A 293 1.63 -17.80 13.55
N CYS A 294 0.82 -18.83 13.81
CA CYS A 294 -0.03 -18.91 14.99
C CYS A 294 0.77 -19.18 16.28
N PHE A 295 1.69 -20.13 16.22
CA PHE A 295 2.56 -20.52 17.33
C PHE A 295 3.98 -20.11 16.97
N THR A 296 4.33 -18.87 17.27
CA THR A 296 5.62 -18.31 16.88
C THR A 296 6.76 -19.09 17.54
N HIS A 297 7.86 -19.17 16.80
CA HIS A 297 9.05 -19.94 17.13
C HIS A 297 10.19 -19.02 17.59
N ASN A 298 9.90 -17.73 17.76
CA ASN A 298 10.85 -16.70 18.14
C ASN A 298 10.81 -16.51 19.67
N ASP A 299 11.85 -15.89 20.25
CA ASP A 299 12.02 -15.80 21.70
C ASP A 299 10.96 -14.95 22.44
N GLY A 300 9.99 -14.37 21.73
CA GLY A 300 8.85 -13.64 22.27
C GLY A 300 7.52 -14.37 22.07
N GLN A 301 6.59 -14.25 23.03
CA GLN A 301 5.21 -14.75 22.91
C GLN A 301 4.37 -13.85 21.98
N PHE A 302 4.82 -13.64 20.75
CA PHE A 302 4.02 -12.98 19.74
C PHE A 302 3.11 -14.03 19.08
N ILE A 303 1.85 -13.71 18.79
CA ILE A 303 0.97 -14.59 18.01
C ILE A 303 0.36 -13.75 16.90
N ASP A 304 0.30 -14.29 15.68
CA ASP A 304 -0.46 -13.67 14.61
C ASP A 304 -1.90 -14.22 14.63
N ALA A 305 -2.85 -13.40 15.06
CA ALA A 305 -4.24 -13.79 15.25
C ALA A 305 -4.90 -14.29 13.95
N GLU A 306 -4.57 -13.67 12.82
CA GLU A 306 -5.06 -14.09 11.49
C GLU A 306 -4.49 -15.44 11.08
N GLY A 307 -3.21 -15.70 11.34
CA GLY A 307 -2.55 -16.98 11.11
C GLY A 307 -3.20 -18.10 11.91
N CYS A 308 -3.52 -17.84 13.19
CA CYS A 308 -4.31 -18.77 14.01
C CYS A 308 -5.71 -19.01 13.44
N HIS A 309 -6.38 -17.95 13.00
CA HIS A 309 -7.70 -18.05 12.37
C HIS A 309 -7.66 -18.91 11.10
N PHE A 310 -6.70 -18.66 10.20
CA PHE A 310 -6.55 -19.45 8.98
C PHE A 310 -6.20 -20.91 9.28
N LEU A 311 -5.34 -21.16 10.26
CA LEU A 311 -5.00 -22.52 10.70
C LEU A 311 -6.23 -23.27 11.22
N ALA A 312 -7.05 -22.62 12.05
CA ALA A 312 -8.28 -23.19 12.61
C ALA A 312 -9.28 -23.55 11.50
N ASN A 313 -9.37 -22.72 10.46
CA ASN A 313 -10.29 -22.92 9.33
C ASN A 313 -9.77 -23.92 8.28
N MET A 314 -8.58 -24.50 8.44
CA MET A 314 -8.12 -25.57 7.55
C MET A 314 -8.88 -26.88 7.82
N PRO A 315 -9.55 -27.49 6.82
CA PRO A 315 -10.32 -28.72 7.01
C PRO A 315 -9.49 -29.91 7.53
N SER A 316 -8.18 -29.91 7.28
CA SER A 316 -7.25 -30.98 7.64
C SER A 316 -6.35 -30.67 8.84
N SER A 317 -6.55 -29.53 9.53
CA SER A 317 -5.69 -29.07 10.64
C SER A 317 -5.47 -30.14 11.71
N HIS A 318 -6.56 -30.75 12.18
CA HIS A 318 -6.54 -31.81 13.19
C HIS A 318 -5.79 -33.06 12.72
N GLN A 319 -6.04 -33.52 11.48
CA GLN A 319 -5.36 -34.69 10.93
C GLN A 319 -3.85 -34.45 10.73
N MET A 320 -3.46 -33.22 10.37
CA MET A 320 -2.05 -32.87 10.18
C MET A 320 -1.31 -32.78 11.52
N ALA A 321 -1.93 -32.19 12.55
CA ALA A 321 -1.39 -32.17 13.91
C ALA A 321 -1.15 -33.61 14.44
N GLN A 322 -2.10 -34.52 14.23
CA GLN A 322 -1.95 -35.93 14.62
C GLN A 322 -0.78 -36.62 13.90
N ARG A 323 -0.65 -36.43 12.57
CA ARG A 323 0.45 -37.02 11.78
C ARG A 323 1.81 -36.49 12.23
N TRP A 324 1.91 -35.19 12.49
CA TRP A 324 3.14 -34.57 13.02
C TRP A 324 3.49 -35.11 14.41
N ALA A 325 2.53 -35.23 15.31
CA ALA A 325 2.74 -35.80 16.65
C ALA A 325 3.20 -37.27 16.61
N ILE A 326 2.74 -38.06 15.63
CA ILE A 326 3.22 -39.43 15.40
C ILE A 326 4.67 -39.42 14.89
N LYS A 327 4.98 -38.54 13.94
CA LYS A 327 6.33 -38.39 13.37
C LYS A 327 7.35 -38.00 14.44
N LEU A 328 7.02 -37.06 15.32
CA LEU A 328 7.85 -36.65 16.46
C LEU A 328 8.09 -37.79 17.46
N ARG A 329 7.04 -38.58 17.76
CA ARG A 329 7.17 -39.75 18.67
C ARG A 329 8.14 -40.80 18.12
N ASN A 330 8.17 -40.97 16.80
CA ASN A 330 9.00 -41.95 16.10
C ASN A 330 10.42 -41.45 15.74
N MET A 331 10.78 -40.20 16.05
CA MET A 331 12.15 -39.69 15.86
C MET A 331 13.12 -40.28 16.90
N SER A 332 14.35 -40.61 16.48
CA SER A 332 15.35 -41.20 17.36
C SER A 332 15.71 -40.28 18.55
N PRO A 333 16.09 -40.81 19.73
CA PRO A 333 16.46 -40.00 20.90
C PRO A 333 17.63 -39.03 20.64
N LEU A 334 18.53 -39.37 19.71
CA LEU A 334 19.66 -38.52 19.31
C LEU A 334 19.23 -37.27 18.52
N CYS A 335 18.16 -37.36 17.73
CA CYS A 335 17.56 -36.18 17.08
C CYS A 335 16.78 -35.29 18.06
N ARG A 336 16.22 -35.88 19.13
CA ARG A 336 15.54 -35.13 20.20
C ARG A 336 16.47 -34.19 20.97
N TRP A 337 17.74 -34.57 21.17
CA TRP A 337 18.73 -33.74 21.86
C TRP A 337 19.24 -32.56 21.03
N ARG A 338 19.37 -32.71 19.71
CA ARG A 338 19.80 -31.62 18.82
C ARG A 338 18.73 -30.53 18.65
N TRP A 339 17.47 -30.86 18.92
CA TRP A 339 16.32 -29.95 19.01
C TRP A 339 16.15 -29.27 20.38
N ALA A 340 16.93 -29.67 21.40
CA ALA A 340 16.89 -29.10 22.75
C ALA A 340 18.07 -28.14 23.05
N ALA A 341 18.95 -27.89 22.06
CA ALA A 341 19.98 -26.86 22.14
C ALA A 341 19.33 -25.46 22.14
N PRO A 342 19.91 -24.45 22.81
CA PRO A 342 19.31 -23.11 22.92
C PRO A 342 19.05 -22.40 21.59
N THR A 343 19.58 -22.91 20.47
CA THR A 343 19.39 -22.39 19.10
C THR A 343 18.42 -23.21 18.23
N ALA A 344 17.70 -24.18 18.79
CA ALA A 344 16.71 -24.98 18.06
C ALA A 344 15.28 -24.68 18.53
N PRO A 345 14.29 -24.60 17.60
CA PRO A 345 12.91 -24.29 17.95
C PRO A 345 12.36 -25.35 18.91
N LYS A 346 11.99 -24.93 20.12
CA LYS A 346 11.47 -25.83 21.17
C LYS A 346 10.09 -26.36 20.76
N PRO A 347 9.84 -27.68 20.81
CA PRO A 347 8.50 -28.20 20.60
C PRO A 347 7.62 -27.89 21.82
N PHE A 348 6.40 -27.43 21.54
CA PHE A 348 5.34 -27.16 22.50
C PHE A 348 5.09 -28.37 23.44
N ALA A 349 5.08 -28.09 24.74
CA ALA A 349 4.34 -28.90 25.70
C ALA A 349 2.85 -28.62 25.49
N ALA A 350 2.07 -29.68 25.32
CA ALA A 350 0.62 -29.60 25.19
C ALA A 350 0.00 -28.96 26.45
N ILE A 351 -0.85 -27.96 26.26
CA ILE A 351 -1.93 -27.58 27.17
C ILE A 351 -3.22 -27.60 26.34
#